data_AF-A0A3B8IUG7-F1
#
_entry.id   AF-A0A3B8IUG7-F1
#
_cell.length_a   1.000
_cell.length_b   1.000
_cell.length_c   1.000
_cell.angle_alpha   90.00
_cell.angle_beta   90.00
_cell.angle_gamma   90.00
#
_symmetry.space_group_name_H-M   'P 1'
#
loop_
_entity.id
_entity.type
_entity.pdbx_description
1 polymer ?
#
loop_
_entity_poly.entity_id
_entity_poly.type
_entity_poly.pdbx_seq_one_letter_code
_entity_poly.pdbx_strand_id
1 'polypeptide(L)'
;ALGTDPLARFEKELAAQGLRLEDYLLMPLHPWQWENKIATGFAAELHRGHLVYLGEGPDQYSAQQSIRSLFNVDQPEHYYTKTALGILNMGFMRGLSAYYMASTPPISEWITDLLGKDRYLQAREFDMLGEVATVGYRHPDFAALGRSHINNKMLAALWR
;
A
#
# COMPACT_ATOMS: atom_id res chain seq x y z
N ALA A 1 19.21 24.21 3.18
CA ALA A 1 17.91 23.54 3.02
C ALA A 1 18.16 22.28 2.20
N LEU A 2 18.24 21.12 2.86
CA LEU A 2 18.29 19.83 2.17
C LEU A 2 16.85 19.53 1.72
N GLY A 3 16.68 19.23 0.42
CA GLY A 3 15.46 19.40 -0.37
C GLY A 3 14.15 18.85 0.20
N THR A 4 13.06 19.54 -0.14
CA THR A 4 11.65 19.22 0.12
C THR A 4 11.10 18.09 -0.76
N ASP A 5 11.96 17.32 -1.41
CA ASP A 5 11.57 16.19 -2.29
C ASP A 5 11.86 14.85 -1.59
N PRO A 6 10.81 14.15 -1.11
CA PRO A 6 10.97 12.83 -0.48
C PRO A 6 11.66 11.80 -1.38
N LEU A 7 11.49 11.88 -2.71
CA LEU A 7 12.11 10.94 -3.65
C LEU A 7 13.63 11.10 -3.68
N ALA A 8 14.13 12.33 -3.77
CA ALA A 8 15.56 12.61 -3.73
C ALA A 8 16.21 12.13 -2.41
N ARG A 9 15.47 12.22 -1.29
CA ARG A 9 15.92 11.65 -0.01
C ARG A 9 16.03 10.13 -0.08
N PHE A 10 14.99 9.44 -0.57
CA PHE A 10 14.98 7.99 -0.67
C PHE A 10 16.04 7.46 -1.63
N GLU A 11 16.24 8.13 -2.76
CA GLU A 11 17.29 7.79 -3.72
C GLU A 11 18.68 7.88 -3.06
N LYS A 12 18.94 8.95 -2.31
CA LYS A 12 20.19 9.12 -1.56
C LYS A 12 20.38 8.01 -0.51
N GLU A 13 19.33 7.63 0.18
CA GLU A 13 19.34 6.62 1.24
C GLU A 13 19.60 5.20 0.70
N LEU A 14 19.06 4.90 -0.50
CA LEU A 14 19.38 3.68 -1.25
C LEU A 14 20.82 3.71 -1.79
N ALA A 15 21.23 4.83 -2.40
CA ALA A 15 22.57 4.98 -2.97
C ALA A 15 23.68 4.83 -1.89
N ALA A 16 23.43 5.31 -0.66
CA ALA A 16 24.33 5.12 0.47
C ALA A 16 24.54 3.65 0.86
N GLN A 17 23.63 2.76 0.46
CA GLN A 17 23.69 1.31 0.63
C GLN A 17 24.17 0.57 -0.63
N GLY A 18 24.56 1.31 -1.69
CA GLY A 18 24.95 0.73 -2.98
C GLY A 18 23.77 0.22 -3.81
N LEU A 19 22.55 0.66 -3.51
CA LEU A 19 21.31 0.28 -4.19
C LEU A 19 20.84 1.40 -5.12
N ARG A 20 20.08 1.05 -6.16
CA ARG A 20 19.53 2.02 -7.13
C ARG A 20 18.01 2.05 -7.04
N LEU A 21 17.40 3.24 -7.01
CA LEU A 21 15.95 3.38 -6.90
C LEU A 21 15.19 2.69 -8.05
N GLU A 22 15.76 2.63 -9.24
CA GLU A 22 15.20 1.94 -10.42
C GLU A 22 14.98 0.44 -10.25
N ASP A 23 15.68 -0.20 -9.30
CA ASP A 23 15.53 -1.62 -8.99
C ASP A 23 14.44 -1.88 -7.92
N TYR A 24 13.82 -0.83 -7.37
CA TYR A 24 12.88 -0.89 -6.26
C TYR A 24 11.55 -0.21 -6.57
N LEU A 25 10.51 -0.62 -5.84
CA LEU A 25 9.24 0.08 -5.77
C LEU A 25 9.05 0.66 -4.37
N LEU A 26 8.52 1.88 -4.30
CA LEU A 26 8.16 2.50 -3.03
C LEU A 26 6.79 1.98 -2.57
N MET A 27 6.71 1.63 -1.29
CA MET A 27 5.49 1.10 -0.67
C MET A 27 5.30 1.75 0.70
N PRO A 28 4.14 2.41 0.95
CA PRO A 28 3.81 2.86 2.29
C PRO A 28 3.40 1.67 3.16
N LEU A 29 3.74 1.75 4.45
CA LEU A 29 3.45 0.72 5.43
C LEU A 29 2.95 1.36 6.71
N HIS A 30 1.96 0.75 7.35
CA HIS A 30 1.51 1.20 8.66
C HIS A 30 2.63 1.00 9.71
N PRO A 31 2.95 1.98 10.58
CA PRO A 31 4.02 1.83 11.58
C PRO A 31 3.85 0.61 12.49
N TRP A 32 2.64 0.38 13.00
CA TRP A 32 2.32 -0.86 13.72
C TRP A 32 2.67 -2.14 12.93
N GLN A 33 2.39 -2.17 11.62
CA GLN A 33 2.69 -3.33 10.78
C GLN A 33 4.20 -3.53 10.63
N TRP A 34 4.96 -2.44 10.50
CA TRP A 34 6.43 -2.48 10.53
C TRP A 34 6.93 -3.13 11.81
N GLU A 35 6.62 -2.54 12.96
CA GLU A 35 7.13 -2.95 14.26
C GLU A 35 6.70 -4.38 14.66
N ASN A 36 5.45 -4.74 14.38
CA ASN A 36 4.85 -5.97 14.93
C ASN A 36 4.89 -7.15 13.96
N LYS A 37 5.10 -6.91 12.66
CA LYS A 37 5.02 -7.97 11.63
C LYS A 37 6.22 -7.97 10.69
N ILE A 38 6.58 -6.84 10.09
CA ILE A 38 7.58 -6.82 9.01
C ILE A 38 9.00 -6.91 9.55
N ALA A 39 9.36 -6.14 10.58
CA ALA A 39 10.72 -6.13 11.13
C ALA A 39 11.23 -7.52 11.52
N THR A 40 10.34 -8.37 12.04
CA THR A 40 10.68 -9.76 12.43
C THR A 40 10.28 -10.77 11.37
N GLY A 41 9.04 -10.73 10.87
CA GLY A 41 8.49 -11.75 9.97
C GLY A 41 9.06 -11.71 8.55
N PHE A 42 9.71 -10.61 8.17
CA PHE A 42 10.36 -10.41 6.88
C PHE A 42 11.87 -10.12 7.05
N ALA A 43 12.45 -10.49 8.20
CA ALA A 43 13.86 -10.23 8.53
C ALA A 43 14.84 -10.77 7.47
N ALA A 44 14.53 -11.93 6.87
CA ALA A 44 15.34 -12.48 5.78
C ALA A 44 15.31 -11.60 4.52
N GLU A 45 14.14 -11.04 4.17
CA GLU A 45 13.99 -10.16 3.01
C GLU A 45 14.65 -8.80 3.24
N LEU A 46 14.62 -8.30 4.47
CA LEU A 46 15.38 -7.12 4.90
C LEU A 46 16.89 -7.37 4.80
N HIS A 47 17.36 -8.50 5.34
CA HIS A 47 18.78 -8.86 5.30
C HIS A 47 19.32 -9.05 3.87
N ARG A 48 18.51 -9.62 2.97
CA ARG A 48 18.83 -9.79 1.55
C ARG A 48 18.76 -8.50 0.73
N GLY A 49 18.27 -7.41 1.31
CA GLY A 49 18.06 -6.15 0.60
C GLY A 49 16.88 -6.17 -0.37
N HIS A 50 15.98 -7.17 -0.31
CA HIS A 50 14.73 -7.15 -1.09
C HIS A 50 13.73 -6.12 -0.54
N LEU A 51 13.83 -5.81 0.75
CA LEU A 51 13.11 -4.74 1.42
C LEU A 51 14.12 -3.82 2.08
N VAL A 52 13.90 -2.52 1.97
CA VAL A 52 14.73 -1.48 2.61
C VAL A 52 13.81 -0.54 3.36
N TYR A 53 14.12 -0.31 4.64
CA TYR A 53 13.40 0.67 5.44
C TYR A 53 13.94 2.08 5.15
N LEU A 54 13.07 2.98 4.73
CA LEU A 54 13.41 4.35 4.32
C LEU A 54 12.94 5.42 5.34
N GLY A 55 12.48 4.98 6.51
CA GLY A 55 11.93 5.87 7.53
C GLY A 55 10.50 6.33 7.25
N GLU A 56 10.07 7.31 8.05
CA GLU A 56 8.73 7.88 7.97
C GLU A 56 8.61 8.89 6.82
N GLY A 57 7.39 8.98 6.27
CA GLY A 57 7.04 10.05 5.33
C GLY A 57 6.81 11.39 6.06
N PRO A 58 6.86 12.52 5.34
CA PRO A 58 6.70 13.84 5.95
C PRO A 58 5.25 14.18 6.32
N ASP A 59 4.28 13.61 5.61
CA ASP A 59 2.86 13.94 5.75
C ASP A 59 2.22 13.19 6.94
N GLN A 60 1.32 13.88 7.63
CA GLN A 60 0.46 13.31 8.65
C GLN A 60 -0.79 12.68 8.06
N TYR A 61 -1.18 11.54 8.64
CA TYR A 61 -2.36 10.80 8.20
C TYR A 61 -3.31 10.52 9.36
N SER A 62 -4.61 10.58 9.08
CA SER A 62 -5.67 10.20 10.01
C SER A 62 -6.29 8.86 9.61
N ALA A 63 -6.30 7.91 10.55
CA ALA A 63 -6.93 6.61 10.38
C ALA A 63 -8.45 6.76 10.22
N GLN A 64 -8.98 6.21 9.13
CA GLN A 64 -10.42 6.17 8.88
C GLN A 64 -11.05 5.02 9.69
N GLN A 65 -12.38 4.90 9.67
CA GLN A 65 -13.11 3.84 10.42
C GLN A 65 -12.62 2.41 10.14
N SER A 66 -12.06 2.18 8.95
CA SER A 66 -11.46 0.88 8.59
C SER A 66 -10.12 0.58 9.28
N ILE A 67 -9.59 1.53 10.07
CA ILE A 67 -8.28 1.55 10.75
C ILE A 67 -7.10 1.66 9.78
N ARG A 68 -7.08 0.86 8.72
CA ARG A 68 -5.96 0.70 7.80
C ARG A 68 -6.03 1.54 6.52
N SER A 69 -7.10 2.32 6.34
CA SER A 69 -7.18 3.33 5.28
C SER A 69 -6.93 4.69 5.93
N LEU A 70 -6.02 5.45 5.34
CA LEU A 70 -5.42 6.63 5.92
C LEU A 70 -5.74 7.82 5.02
N PHE A 71 -6.32 8.87 5.60
CA PHE A 71 -6.56 10.14 4.93
C PHE A 71 -5.37 11.06 5.18
N ASN A 72 -4.85 11.70 4.13
CA ASN A 72 -3.75 12.66 4.28
C ASN A 72 -4.30 13.97 4.86
N VAL A 73 -3.87 14.31 6.07
CA VAL A 73 -4.35 15.51 6.79
C VAL A 73 -3.65 16.77 6.28
N ASP A 74 -2.37 16.63 5.91
CA ASP A 74 -1.57 17.76 5.45
C ASP A 74 -1.90 18.14 4.01
N GLN A 75 -2.25 17.15 3.16
CA GLN A 75 -2.61 17.31 1.75
C GLN A 75 -3.97 16.62 1.45
N PRO A 76 -5.11 17.23 1.82
CA PRO A 76 -6.45 16.63 1.71
C PRO A 76 -6.88 16.19 0.31
N GLU A 77 -6.30 16.76 -0.74
CA GLU A 77 -6.53 16.45 -2.15
C GLU A 77 -5.74 15.22 -2.64
N HIS A 78 -4.79 14.73 -1.84
CA HIS A 78 -4.06 13.50 -2.13
C HIS A 78 -4.92 12.27 -1.85
N TYR A 79 -4.57 11.17 -2.52
CA TYR A 79 -5.25 9.89 -2.36
C TYR A 79 -5.23 9.37 -0.92
N TYR A 80 -6.30 8.69 -0.54
CA TYR A 80 -6.30 7.81 0.61
C TYR A 80 -5.23 6.72 0.42
N THR A 81 -4.46 6.46 1.45
CA THR A 81 -3.49 5.36 1.46
C THR A 81 -4.02 4.21 2.30
N LYS A 82 -4.22 3.04 1.70
CA LYS A 82 -4.69 1.84 2.42
C LYS A 82 -3.59 0.80 2.48
N THR A 83 -3.29 0.31 3.67
CA THR A 83 -2.15 -0.57 3.93
C THR A 83 -2.59 -1.94 4.46
N ALA A 84 -1.75 -2.96 4.29
CA ALA A 84 -1.92 -4.22 4.98
C ALA A 84 -1.69 -4.02 6.49
N LEU A 85 -2.62 -4.52 7.31
CA LEU A 85 -2.54 -4.41 8.77
C LEU A 85 -2.91 -5.74 9.42
N GLY A 86 -1.92 -6.41 10.03
CA GLY A 86 -2.01 -7.73 10.63
C GLY A 86 -2.74 -7.76 11.98
N ILE A 87 -3.84 -7.02 12.10
CA ILE A 87 -4.75 -7.04 13.25
C ILE A 87 -6.02 -7.82 12.92
N LEU A 88 -6.63 -8.39 13.97
CA LEU A 88 -7.96 -8.98 13.88
C LEU A 88 -9.00 -7.92 14.24
N ASN A 89 -9.99 -7.71 13.38
CA ASN A 89 -11.13 -6.88 13.71
C ASN A 89 -12.41 -7.46 13.08
N MET A 90 -13.48 -7.61 13.88
CA MET A 90 -14.77 -8.21 13.48
C MET A 90 -14.62 -9.57 12.76
N GLY A 91 -13.76 -10.45 13.27
CA GLY A 91 -13.59 -11.81 12.73
C GLY A 91 -12.71 -11.92 11.49
N PHE A 92 -12.21 -10.83 10.93
CA PHE A 92 -11.32 -10.84 9.77
C PHE A 92 -9.98 -10.17 10.05
N MET A 93 -8.93 -10.82 9.57
CA MET A 93 -7.59 -10.24 9.56
C MET A 93 -7.51 -9.16 8.49
N ARG A 94 -7.00 -7.98 8.86
CA ARG A 94 -7.02 -6.79 8.01
C ARG A 94 -5.79 -6.70 7.09
N GLY A 95 -5.41 -7.84 6.50
CA GLY A 95 -4.37 -7.92 5.47
C GLY A 95 -4.84 -7.55 4.06
N LEU A 96 -3.91 -7.28 3.14
CA LEU A 96 -4.15 -7.00 1.72
C LEU A 96 -3.43 -8.04 0.87
N SER A 97 -4.15 -8.70 -0.05
CA SER A 97 -3.54 -9.74 -0.89
C SER A 97 -2.79 -9.12 -2.07
N ALA A 98 -1.49 -9.40 -2.16
CA ALA A 98 -0.67 -9.00 -3.31
C ALA A 98 -1.21 -9.55 -4.64
N TYR A 99 -1.92 -10.69 -4.62
CA TYR A 99 -2.56 -11.24 -5.81
C TYR A 99 -3.74 -10.40 -6.29
N TYR A 100 -4.53 -9.85 -5.36
CA TYR A 100 -5.68 -9.02 -5.71
C TYR A 100 -5.25 -7.63 -6.18
N MET A 101 -4.16 -7.09 -5.61
CA MET A 101 -3.60 -5.80 -6.00
C MET A 101 -3.33 -5.72 -7.52
N ALA A 102 -2.80 -6.79 -8.12
CA ALA A 102 -2.53 -6.83 -9.56
C ALA A 102 -3.76 -6.56 -10.45
N SER A 103 -4.96 -6.93 -9.99
CA SER A 103 -6.21 -6.73 -10.73
C SER A 103 -7.03 -5.52 -10.25
N THR A 104 -6.68 -4.92 -9.12
CA THR A 104 -7.48 -3.88 -8.47
C THR A 104 -7.66 -2.62 -9.34
N PRO A 105 -6.61 -2.01 -9.93
CA PRO A 105 -6.79 -0.82 -10.75
C PRO A 105 -7.59 -1.08 -12.03
N PRO A 106 -7.31 -2.13 -12.83
CA PRO A 106 -8.13 -2.44 -14.01
C PRO A 106 -9.61 -2.71 -13.70
N ILE A 107 -9.90 -3.36 -12.55
CA ILE A 107 -11.29 -3.54 -12.10
C ILE A 107 -11.92 -2.19 -11.74
N SER A 108 -11.20 -1.32 -11.04
CA SER A 108 -11.70 0.02 -10.67
C SER A 108 -11.99 0.85 -11.92
N GLU A 109 -11.08 0.86 -12.89
CA GLU A 109 -11.25 1.54 -14.18
C GLU A 109 -12.46 1.02 -14.95
N TRP A 110 -12.61 -0.31 -15.03
CA TRP A 110 -13.75 -0.92 -15.69
C TRP A 110 -15.09 -0.54 -15.02
N ILE A 111 -15.16 -0.53 -13.69
CA ILE A 111 -16.37 -0.10 -12.96
C ILE A 111 -16.64 1.38 -13.21
N THR A 112 -15.62 2.25 -13.13
CA THR A 112 -15.77 3.69 -13.40
C THR A 112 -16.29 3.96 -14.81
N ASP A 113 -15.75 3.27 -15.83
CA ASP A 113 -16.24 3.38 -17.22
C ASP A 113 -17.70 2.90 -17.37
N LEU A 114 -18.06 1.80 -16.70
CA LEU A 114 -19.42 1.28 -16.68
C LEU A 114 -20.39 2.30 -16.07
N LEU A 115 -20.06 2.86 -14.91
CA LEU A 115 -20.87 3.86 -14.20
C LEU A 115 -20.99 5.15 -15.03
N GLY A 116 -19.90 5.58 -15.67
CA GLY A 116 -19.86 6.75 -16.54
C GLY A 116 -20.71 6.63 -17.81
N LYS A 117 -21.25 5.45 -18.12
CA LYS A 117 -22.17 5.22 -19.24
C LYS A 117 -23.62 5.03 -18.78
N ASP A 118 -23.86 4.92 -17.49
CA ASP A 118 -25.19 4.68 -16.93
C ASP A 118 -25.95 6.00 -16.68
N ARG A 119 -26.93 6.28 -17.54
CA ARG A 119 -27.75 7.50 -17.45
C ARG A 119 -28.53 7.61 -16.14
N TYR A 120 -28.97 6.49 -15.57
CA TYR A 120 -29.74 6.49 -14.33
C TYR A 120 -28.84 6.93 -13.17
N LEU A 121 -27.62 6.40 -13.09
CA LEU A 121 -26.66 6.74 -12.05
C LEU A 121 -26.09 8.15 -12.21
N GLN A 122 -25.82 8.59 -13.45
CA GLN A 122 -25.43 9.97 -13.73
C GLN A 122 -26.49 10.99 -13.29
N ALA A 123 -27.78 10.71 -13.55
CA ALA A 123 -28.87 11.56 -13.10
C ALA A 123 -29.02 11.63 -11.58
N ARG A 124 -28.31 10.79 -10.82
CA ARG A 124 -28.28 10.75 -9.36
C ARG A 124 -26.98 11.28 -8.78
N GLU A 125 -26.09 11.81 -9.62
CA GLU A 125 -24.76 12.28 -9.21
C GLU A 125 -23.98 11.22 -8.43
N PHE A 126 -24.23 9.95 -8.74
CA PHE A 126 -23.51 8.84 -8.12
C PHE A 126 -22.09 8.78 -8.69
N ASP A 127 -21.11 8.69 -7.79
CA ASP A 127 -19.71 8.53 -8.15
C ASP A 127 -19.02 7.52 -7.22
N MET A 128 -17.92 6.95 -7.70
CA MET A 128 -17.12 5.97 -6.99
C MET A 128 -15.66 6.43 -6.90
N LEU A 129 -15.11 6.41 -5.69
CA LEU A 129 -13.67 6.53 -5.48
C LEU A 129 -12.97 5.22 -5.86
N GLY A 130 -12.39 5.18 -7.05
CA GLY A 130 -11.66 4.03 -7.58
C GLY A 130 -10.29 3.83 -6.93
N GLU A 131 -9.83 2.58 -6.85
CA GLU A 131 -8.49 2.26 -6.36
C GLU A 131 -7.49 2.40 -7.54
N VAL A 132 -6.85 3.57 -7.67
CA VAL A 132 -6.10 4.01 -8.86
C VAL A 132 -4.72 3.38 -9.02
N ALA A 133 -4.09 2.98 -7.91
CA ALA A 133 -2.77 2.37 -7.91
C ALA A 133 -2.64 1.36 -6.78
N THR A 134 -1.81 0.34 -6.99
CA THR A 134 -1.50 -0.66 -5.96
C THR A 134 -0.05 -1.09 -6.01
N VAL A 135 0.43 -1.61 -4.89
CA VAL A 135 1.71 -2.29 -4.79
C VAL A 135 1.56 -3.48 -3.85
N GLY A 136 2.11 -4.63 -4.23
CA GLY A 136 1.98 -5.86 -3.45
C GLY A 136 3.28 -6.64 -3.44
N TYR A 137 3.72 -7.05 -2.26
CA TYR A 137 4.93 -7.85 -2.10
C TYR A 137 4.58 -9.33 -1.93
N ARG A 138 5.22 -10.19 -2.74
CA ARG A 138 5.05 -11.64 -2.67
C ARG A 138 6.26 -12.26 -1.99
N HIS A 139 6.10 -12.63 -0.71
CA HIS A 139 7.17 -13.30 0.02
C HIS A 139 7.42 -14.69 -0.59
N PRO A 140 8.65 -15.00 -1.05
CA PRO A 140 8.95 -16.27 -1.73
C PRO A 140 8.57 -17.49 -0.91
N ASP A 141 8.95 -17.52 0.37
CA ASP A 141 8.66 -18.66 1.26
C ASP A 141 7.17 -18.79 1.63
N PHE A 142 6.44 -17.68 1.79
CA PHE A 142 5.01 -17.74 2.11
C PHE A 142 4.15 -18.11 0.90
N ALA A 143 4.63 -17.87 -0.33
CA ALA A 143 3.88 -18.20 -1.54
C ALA A 143 3.47 -19.68 -1.57
N ALA A 144 4.31 -20.58 -1.03
CA ALA A 144 4.04 -22.01 -0.91
C ALA A 144 2.83 -22.35 -0.02
N LEU A 145 2.44 -21.46 0.90
CA LEU A 145 1.28 -21.62 1.79
C LEU A 145 -0.06 -21.38 1.07
N GLY A 146 -0.03 -20.91 -0.19
CA GLY A 146 -1.21 -20.67 -1.00
C GLY A 146 -1.77 -19.24 -0.87
N ARG A 147 -2.45 -18.79 -1.94
CA ARG A 147 -2.85 -17.38 -2.13
C ARG A 147 -3.81 -16.84 -1.07
N SER A 148 -4.65 -17.70 -0.50
CA SER A 148 -5.64 -17.34 0.52
C SER A 148 -5.05 -17.24 1.93
N HIS A 149 -3.86 -17.81 2.14
CA HIS A 149 -3.20 -17.84 3.45
C HIS A 149 -2.87 -16.43 3.93
N ILE A 150 -3.00 -16.24 5.24
CA ILE A 150 -2.90 -14.93 5.86
C ILE A 150 -1.51 -14.28 5.71
N ASN A 151 -0.45 -15.08 5.75
CA ASN A 151 0.92 -14.59 5.58
C ASN A 151 1.15 -13.96 4.19
N ASN A 152 0.40 -14.40 3.17
CA ASN A 152 0.42 -13.81 1.82
C ASN A 152 -0.39 -12.50 1.71
N LYS A 153 -0.83 -11.94 2.84
CA LYS A 153 -1.62 -10.71 2.91
C LYS A 153 -1.00 -9.64 3.83
N MET A 154 0.28 -9.79 4.17
CA MET A 154 0.96 -8.98 5.18
C MET A 154 1.64 -7.71 4.65
N LEU A 155 1.91 -7.63 3.35
CA LEU A 155 2.68 -6.53 2.79
C LEU A 155 2.15 -6.13 1.41
N ALA A 156 1.28 -5.12 1.41
CA ALA A 156 0.70 -4.50 0.23
C ALA A 156 0.08 -3.15 0.61
N ALA A 157 -0.08 -2.28 -0.37
CA ALA A 157 -0.76 -1.01 -0.24
C ALA A 157 -1.52 -0.64 -1.51
N LEU A 158 -2.48 0.27 -1.38
CA LEU A 158 -3.18 0.87 -2.51
C LEU A 158 -3.52 2.34 -2.24
N TRP A 159 -3.77 3.06 -3.33
CA TRP A 159 -4.21 4.45 -3.35
C TRP A 159 -5.61 4.56 -3.93
N ARG A 160 -6.44 5.38 -3.31
CA ARG A 160 -7.83 5.63 -3.69
C ARG A 160 -8.13 7.11 -3.66
#